data_AF-A0A3S4Z783-F1
#
_entry.id   AF-A0A3S4Z783-F1
#
_cell.length_a   1.000
_cell.length_b   1.000
_cell.length_c   1.000
_cell.angle_alpha   90.00
_cell.angle_beta   90.00
_cell.angle_gamma   90.00
#
_symmetry.space_group_name_H-M   'P 1'
#
loop_
_entity.id
_entity.type
_entity.pdbx_description
1 polymer ?
#
loop_
_entity_poly.entity_id
_entity_poly.type
_entity_poly.pdbx_seq_one_letter_code
_entity_poly.pdbx_strand_id
1 'polypeptide(L)'
;MTLQVKFEDLEAKGAVAEYHRIGETTTIVCSLTLPSGFVVIGQASCINPDVFDEQAGIELAHQDAMRKLWELEAYRVKENAFAAEKETQNG
;
A
#
# COMPACT_ATOMS: atom_id res chain seq x y z
N MET A 1 -18.48 13.43 10.31
CA MET A 1 -17.27 13.01 9.59
C MET A 1 -17.27 11.49 9.54
N THR A 2 -17.21 10.86 8.37
CA THR A 2 -17.28 9.40 8.27
C THR A 2 -15.86 8.83 8.38
N LEU A 3 -15.60 7.98 9.38
CA LEU A 3 -14.31 7.32 9.59
C LEU A 3 -14.23 6.03 8.77
N GLN A 4 -14.09 6.18 7.46
CA GLN A 4 -13.97 5.05 6.54
C GLN A 4 -12.88 5.34 5.52
N VAL A 5 -12.08 4.34 5.19
CA VAL A 5 -11.09 4.36 4.10
C VAL A 5 -11.45 3.22 3.16
N LYS A 6 -11.83 3.55 1.92
CA LYS A 6 -12.12 2.56 0.89
C LYS A 6 -10.90 2.37 0.00
N PHE A 7 -10.84 1.22 -0.66
CA PHE A 7 -9.76 0.90 -1.59
C PHE A 7 -9.74 1.87 -2.79
N GLU A 8 -10.92 2.23 -3.30
CA GLU A 8 -11.12 3.23 -4.37
C GLU A 8 -10.47 4.59 -4.04
N ASP A 9 -10.51 5.00 -2.75
CA ASP A 9 -9.91 6.25 -2.29
C ASP A 9 -8.37 6.21 -2.34
N LEU A 10 -7.78 5.01 -2.29
CA LEU A 10 -6.33 4.82 -2.36
C LEU A 10 -5.84 4.93 -3.80
N GLU A 11 -6.57 4.37 -4.76
CA GLU A 11 -6.26 4.49 -6.18
C GLU A 11 -6.32 5.95 -6.64
N ALA A 12 -7.26 6.73 -6.10
CA ALA A 12 -7.39 8.16 -6.37
C ALA A 12 -6.21 9.01 -5.87
N LYS A 13 -5.29 8.48 -5.05
CA LYS A 13 -4.12 9.22 -4.54
C LYS A 13 -3.05 9.47 -5.61
N GLY A 14 -3.18 8.91 -6.81
CA GLY A 14 -2.21 9.13 -7.89
C GLY A 14 -0.85 8.50 -7.61
N ALA A 15 -0.86 7.35 -6.93
CA ALA A 15 0.35 6.58 -6.67
C ALA A 15 0.87 5.93 -7.97
N VAL A 16 2.19 5.93 -8.14
CA VAL A 16 2.85 5.28 -9.28
C VAL A 16 3.44 3.96 -8.80
N ALA A 17 3.09 2.87 -9.47
CA ALA A 17 3.61 1.53 -9.17
C ALA A 17 4.73 1.15 -10.15
N GLU A 18 5.86 0.70 -9.61
CA GLU A 18 6.94 0.05 -10.36
C GLU A 18 7.16 -1.35 -9.82
N TYR A 19 7.58 -2.27 -10.70
CA TYR A 19 7.74 -3.68 -10.35
C TYR A 19 9.14 -4.15 -10.69
N HIS A 20 9.74 -4.89 -9.76
CA HIS A 20 11.07 -5.45 -9.93
C HIS A 20 11.11 -6.87 -9.43
N ARG A 21 11.61 -7.78 -10.28
CA ARG A 21 12.03 -9.10 -9.86
C ARG A 21 13.41 -9.01 -9.21
N ILE A 22 13.59 -9.64 -8.05
CA ILE A 22 14.88 -9.64 -7.35
C ILE A 22 15.80 -10.67 -8.02
N GLY A 23 16.72 -10.24 -8.88
CA GLY A 23 17.68 -11.13 -9.55
C GLY A 23 17.02 -12.32 -10.24
N GLU A 24 17.60 -13.52 -10.10
CA GLU A 24 17.04 -14.78 -10.62
C GLU A 24 16.14 -15.51 -9.59
N THR A 25 15.48 -14.77 -8.69
CA THR A 25 14.59 -15.34 -7.66
C THR A 25 13.14 -15.45 -8.13
N THR A 26 12.25 -15.96 -7.30
CA THR A 26 10.80 -15.99 -7.53
C THR A 26 10.05 -14.84 -6.81
N THR A 27 10.80 -13.81 -6.41
CA THR A 27 10.26 -12.66 -5.68
C THR A 27 10.08 -11.46 -6.58
N ILE A 28 8.87 -10.89 -6.56
CA ILE A 28 8.53 -9.62 -7.18
C ILE A 28 8.25 -8.60 -6.08
N VAL A 29 8.82 -7.42 -6.25
CA VAL A 29 8.62 -6.25 -5.39
C VAL A 29 7.81 -5.22 -6.16
N CYS A 30 6.79 -4.66 -5.51
CA CYS A 30 6.06 -3.49 -5.98
C CYS A 30 6.50 -2.28 -5.15
N SER A 31 7.04 -1.25 -5.80
CA SER A 31 7.25 0.08 -5.21
C SER A 31 6.11 1.01 -5.61
N LEU A 32 5.28 1.35 -4.64
CA LEU A 32 4.15 2.26 -4.79
C LEU A 32 4.54 3.65 -4.25
N THR A 33 4.87 4.55 -5.16
CA THR A 33 5.33 5.91 -4.84
C THR A 33 4.14 6.87 -4.82
N LEU A 34 3.87 7.48 -3.67
CA LEU A 34 2.84 8.52 -3.51
C LEU A 34 3.33 9.87 -4.07
N PRO A 35 2.43 10.82 -4.40
CA PRO A 35 2.82 12.16 -4.83
C PRO A 35 3.70 12.92 -3.82
N SER A 36 3.65 12.55 -2.54
CA SER A 36 4.54 13.09 -1.49
C SER A 36 5.99 12.60 -1.58
N GLY A 37 6.28 11.63 -2.45
CA GLY A 37 7.55 10.91 -2.51
C GLY A 37 7.68 9.77 -1.48
N PHE A 38 6.66 9.54 -0.66
CA PHE A 38 6.64 8.39 0.25
C PHE A 38 6.42 7.09 -0.53
N VAL A 39 7.21 6.06 -0.24
CA VAL A 39 7.17 4.78 -0.95
C VAL A 39 6.63 3.69 -0.04
N VAL A 40 5.59 2.99 -0.51
CA VAL A 40 5.08 1.77 0.10
C VAL A 40 5.59 0.57 -0.69
N ILE A 41 6.19 -0.40 0.00
CA ILE A 41 6.76 -1.60 -0.64
C ILE A 41 5.86 -2.80 -0.40
N GLY A 42 5.35 -3.38 -1.47
CA GLY A 42 4.68 -4.69 -1.50
C GLY A 42 5.58 -5.78 -2.06
N GLN A 43 5.31 -7.03 -1.73
CA GLN A 43 6.06 -8.17 -2.30
C GLN A 43 5.21 -9.41 -2.49
N ALA A 44 5.63 -10.26 -3.43
CA ALA A 44 5.12 -11.61 -3.60
C ALA A 44 6.29 -12.56 -3.92
N SER A 45 6.35 -13.70 -3.22
CA SER A 45 7.40 -14.71 -3.41
C SER A 45 6.77 -16.08 -3.65
N CYS A 46 7.10 -16.72 -4.78
CA CYS A 46 6.68 -18.10 -5.05
C CYS A 46 7.67 -19.10 -4.45
N ILE A 47 7.20 -20.17 -3.82
CA ILE A 47 8.07 -21.20 -3.22
C ILE A 47 8.74 -22.12 -4.24
N ASN A 48 8.14 -22.28 -5.43
CA ASN A 48 8.61 -23.20 -6.46
C ASN A 48 8.87 -22.45 -7.79
N PRO A 49 10.14 -22.33 -8.22
CA PRO A 49 10.50 -21.70 -9.49
C PRO A 49 9.86 -22.34 -10.72
N ASP A 50 9.60 -23.65 -10.71
CA ASP A 50 9.06 -24.37 -11.88
C ASP A 50 7.62 -23.97 -12.21
N VAL A 51 6.91 -23.40 -11.24
CA VAL A 51 5.52 -22.92 -11.38
C VAL A 51 5.43 -21.40 -11.14
N PHE A 52 6.55 -20.69 -11.22
CA PHE A 52 6.57 -19.25 -11.08
C PHE A 52 5.85 -18.58 -12.25
N ASP A 53 4.85 -17.77 -11.93
CA ASP A 53 4.14 -16.90 -12.86
C ASP A 53 4.44 -15.44 -12.48
N GLU A 54 5.15 -14.74 -13.37
CA GLU A 54 5.57 -13.36 -13.14
C GLU A 54 4.39 -12.39 -13.09
N GLN A 55 3.36 -12.62 -13.91
CA GLN A 55 2.17 -11.77 -13.94
C GLN A 55 1.37 -11.92 -12.64
N ALA A 56 1.19 -13.16 -12.17
CA ALA A 56 0.55 -13.42 -10.88
C ALA A 56 1.35 -12.79 -9.72
N GLY A 57 2.68 -12.84 -9.78
CA GLY A 57 3.54 -12.20 -8.78
C GLY A 57 3.40 -10.67 -8.78
N ILE A 58 3.27 -10.03 -9.94
CA ILE A 58 3.04 -8.58 -10.06
C ILE A 58 1.72 -8.20 -9.39
N GLU A 59 0.65 -8.94 -9.69
CA GLU A 59 -0.68 -8.69 -9.11
C GLU A 59 -0.67 -8.84 -7.59
N LEU A 60 -0.06 -9.91 -7.07
CA LEU A 60 0.03 -10.15 -5.63
C LEU A 60 0.92 -9.11 -4.92
N ALA A 61 2.04 -8.72 -5.53
CA ALA A 61 2.92 -7.69 -4.97
C ALA A 61 2.23 -6.32 -4.93
N HIS A 62 1.43 -5.99 -5.96
CA HIS A 62 0.60 -4.80 -5.98
C HIS A 62 -0.45 -4.82 -4.87
N GLN A 63 -1.19 -5.92 -4.73
CA GLN A 63 -2.21 -6.07 -3.69
C GLN A 63 -1.60 -5.94 -2.29
N ASP A 64 -0.42 -6.51 -2.04
CA ASP A 64 0.29 -6.33 -0.77
C ASP A 64 0.70 -4.87 -0.52
N ALA A 65 1.19 -4.16 -1.54
CA ALA A 65 1.51 -2.73 -1.44
C ALA A 65 0.27 -1.89 -1.11
N MET A 66 -0.85 -2.14 -1.81
CA MET A 66 -2.10 -1.42 -1.59
C MET A 66 -2.73 -1.71 -0.23
N ARG A 67 -2.65 -2.96 0.25
CA ARG A 67 -3.09 -3.32 1.62
C ARG A 67 -2.30 -2.56 2.68
N LYS A 68 -0.97 -2.45 2.51
CA LYS A 68 -0.12 -1.66 3.41
C LYS A 68 -0.46 -0.18 3.36
N LEU A 69 -0.70 0.38 2.17
CA LEU A 69 -1.14 1.76 2.01
C LEU A 69 -2.49 1.99 2.71
N TRP A 70 -3.42 1.05 2.60
CA TRP A 70 -4.71 1.10 3.29
C TRP A 70 -4.56 1.19 4.81
N GLU A 71 -3.71 0.33 5.39
CA GLU A 71 -3.41 0.34 6.83
C GLU A 71 -2.85 1.69 7.29
N LEU A 72 -1.93 2.28 6.53
CA LEU A 72 -1.35 3.60 6.81
C LEU A 72 -2.40 4.73 6.73
N GLU A 73 -3.28 4.68 5.73
CA GLU A 73 -4.33 5.68 5.58
C GLU A 73 -5.40 5.56 6.67
N ALA A 74 -5.76 4.34 7.06
CA ALA A 74 -6.67 4.11 8.17
C ALA A 74 -6.10 4.68 9.48
N TYR A 75 -4.81 4.44 9.75
CA TYR A 75 -4.10 5.03 10.88
C TYR A 75 -4.13 6.57 10.82
N ARG A 76 -3.73 7.18 9.70
CA ARG A 76 -3.71 8.65 9.53
C ARG A 76 -5.09 9.27 9.77
N VAL A 77 -6.13 8.68 9.19
CA VAL A 77 -7.52 9.17 9.36
C VAL A 77 -7.95 9.08 10.83
N LYS A 78 -7.63 7.98 11.51
CA LYS A 78 -7.99 7.79 12.93
C LYS A 78 -7.26 8.78 13.85
N GLU A 79 -5.95 8.97 13.65
CA GLU A 79 -5.15 9.91 14.44
C GLU A 79 -5.60 11.35 14.23
N ASN A 80 -5.86 11.77 12.99
CA ASN A 80 -6.36 13.11 12.71
C ASN A 80 -7.72 13.38 13.40
N ALA A 81 -8.61 12.38 13.42
CA ALA A 81 -9.88 12.51 14.12
C ALA A 81 -9.71 12.64 15.63
N PHE A 82 -8.82 11.83 16.23
CA PHE A 82 -8.51 11.90 17.65
C PHE A 82 -7.89 13.26 18.06
N ALA A 83 -6.98 13.79 17.24
CA ALA A 83 -6.37 15.10 17.47
C ALA A 83 -7.43 16.24 17.44
N ALA A 84 -8.33 16.23 16.46
CA ALA A 84 -9.40 17.23 16.34
C ALA A 84 -10.39 17.20 17.53
N GLU A 85 -10.70 16.01 18.05
CA GLU A 85 -11.54 15.86 19.26
C GLU A 85 -10.87 16.47 20.51
N LYS A 86 -9.56 16.30 20.66
CA LYS A 86 -8.77 16.86 21.77
C LYS A 86 -8.71 18.39 21.74
N GLU A 87 -8.58 19.00 20.55
CA GLU A 87 -8.58 20.46 20.41
C GLU A 87 -9.92 21.07 20.82
N THR A 88 -11.02 20.38 20.53
CA THR A 88 -12.39 20.84 20.87
C THR A 88 -12.69 20.77 22.37
N GLN A 89 -12.02 19.90 23.13
CA GLN A 89 -12.23 19.77 24.58
C GLN A 89 -11.37 20.72 25.42
N ASN A 90 -10.37 21.37 24.82
CA ASN A 90 -9.40 22.23 25.53
C ASN A 90 -9.60 23.74 25.26
N GLY A 91 -10.63 24.12 24.49
CA GLY A 91 -11.03 25.51 24.24
C GLY A 91 -12.38 25.83 24.85
#